data_AF-A0A1E1ML79-F1
#
_entry.id   AF-A0A1E1ML79-F1
#
_cell.length_a   1.000
_cell.length_b   1.000
_cell.length_c   1.000
_cell.angle_alpha   90.00
_cell.angle_beta   90.00
_cell.angle_gamma   90.00
#
_symmetry.space_group_name_H-M   'P 1'
#
loop_
_entity.id
_entity.type
_entity.pdbx_description
1 polymer ?
#
loop_
_entity_poly.entity_id
_entity_poly.type
_entity_poly.pdbx_seq_one_letter_code
_entity_poly.pdbx_strand_id
1 'polypeptide(L)'
;MYQPISQEVFLHTTVSFYSDLLAHHDSRIRSQLNPIIDEIDGIDQVANIYTMRRIPAHLPSRELRHGPLFFHLTDLRRGNIFVDENWNIKYIMDLEWARSLPVEMLAPPIWITNRGLDDLIDEKLFKYERECKVFMHILEEEEKSFPRLFDDNFKY
;
A
#
# COMPACT_ATOMS: atom_id res chain seq x y z
N MET A 1 12.87 -17.76 -26.36
CA MET A 1 14.13 -17.27 -25.78
C MET A 1 13.76 -16.49 -24.55
N TYR A 2 13.76 -17.13 -23.37
CA TYR A 2 13.49 -16.46 -22.10
C TYR A 2 14.64 -15.51 -21.82
N GLN A 3 14.39 -14.21 -21.80
CA GLN A 3 15.34 -13.28 -21.19
C GLN A 3 15.35 -13.58 -19.68
N PRO A 4 16.52 -13.80 -19.07
CA PRO A 4 16.59 -13.90 -17.62
C PRO A 4 16.17 -12.53 -17.07
N ILE A 5 15.20 -12.55 -16.15
CA ILE A 5 14.88 -11.40 -15.31
C ILE A 5 16.20 -10.96 -14.68
N SER A 6 16.66 -9.75 -14.96
CA SER A 6 17.90 -9.24 -14.38
C SER A 6 17.78 -9.34 -12.87
N GLN A 7 18.71 -10.06 -12.25
CA GLN A 7 18.81 -10.12 -10.81
C GLN A 7 18.93 -8.69 -10.25
N GLU A 8 17.96 -8.35 -9.41
CA GLU A 8 17.99 -7.29 -8.40
C GLU A 8 17.89 -5.84 -8.90
N VAL A 9 16.68 -5.43 -9.30
CA VAL A 9 16.22 -4.08 -8.98
C VAL A 9 15.58 -4.14 -7.60
N PHE A 10 16.37 -3.98 -6.55
CA PHE A 10 15.82 -3.70 -5.24
C PHE A 10 15.27 -2.28 -5.27
N LEU A 11 13.97 -2.13 -5.03
CA LEU A 11 13.36 -0.82 -4.84
C LEU A 11 13.87 -0.29 -3.50
N HIS A 12 14.86 0.60 -3.55
CA HIS A 12 15.50 1.15 -2.35
C HIS A 12 14.80 2.40 -1.81
N THR A 13 13.98 3.05 -2.63
CA THR A 13 13.32 4.31 -2.26
C THR A 13 11.88 4.39 -2.76
N THR A 14 11.08 5.22 -2.10
CA THR A 14 9.74 5.59 -2.53
C THR A 14 9.71 6.11 -3.97
N VAL A 15 10.64 6.97 -4.38
CA VAL A 15 10.70 7.49 -5.76
C VAL A 15 10.97 6.40 -6.79
N SER A 16 11.93 5.50 -6.53
CA SER A 16 12.18 4.37 -7.44
C SER A 16 10.97 3.45 -7.54
N PHE A 17 10.27 3.20 -6.42
CA PHE A 17 9.04 2.39 -6.41
C PHE A 17 7.98 2.97 -7.34
N TYR A 18 7.64 4.26 -7.19
CA TYR A 18 6.62 4.90 -8.04
C TYR A 18 7.05 4.96 -9.51
N SER A 19 8.31 5.27 -9.78
CA SER A 19 8.85 5.30 -11.14
C SER A 19 8.71 3.95 -11.84
N ASP A 20 9.11 2.87 -11.16
CA ASP A 20 9.09 1.52 -11.74
C ASP A 20 7.66 0.99 -11.87
N LEU A 21 6.77 1.31 -10.92
CA LEU A 21 5.35 0.99 -11.03
C LEU A 21 4.72 1.63 -12.28
N LEU A 22 5.02 2.91 -12.55
CA LEU A 22 4.54 3.61 -13.73
C LEU A 22 5.13 3.03 -15.03
N ALA A 23 6.43 2.73 -15.04
CA ALA A 23 7.09 2.09 -16.18
C ALA A 23 6.51 0.69 -16.47
N HIS A 24 6.15 -0.06 -15.42
CA HIS A 24 5.46 -1.33 -15.55
C HIS A 24 4.09 -1.17 -16.21
N HIS A 25 3.28 -0.21 -15.77
CA HIS A 25 1.97 0.07 -16.38
C HIS A 25 2.09 0.50 -17.86
N ASP A 26 3.10 1.31 -18.20
CA ASP A 26 3.40 1.65 -19.60
C ASP A 26 3.72 0.41 -20.45
N SER A 27 4.61 -0.43 -19.92
CA SER A 27 5.02 -1.65 -20.61
C SER A 27 3.84 -2.60 -20.83
N ARG A 28 2.96 -2.70 -19.83
CA ARG A 28 1.73 -3.49 -19.87
C ARG A 28 0.83 -3.06 -21.03
N ILE A 29 0.51 -1.76 -21.13
CA ILE A 29 -0.37 -1.26 -22.20
C ILE A 29 0.24 -1.49 -23.60
N ARG A 30 1.57 -1.39 -23.72
CA ARG A 30 2.25 -1.55 -25.02
C ARG A 30 2.44 -3.00 -25.45
N SER A 31 2.62 -3.90 -24.49
CA SER A 31 3.22 -5.22 -24.76
C SER A 31 2.35 -6.39 -24.33
N GLN A 32 1.40 -6.19 -23.41
CA GLN A 32 0.48 -7.26 -23.01
C GLN A 32 -0.55 -7.48 -24.13
N LEU A 33 -0.88 -8.75 -24.40
CA LEU A 33 -1.96 -9.08 -25.33
C LEU A 33 -3.31 -8.70 -24.72
N ASN A 34 -4.17 -8.08 -25.53
CA ASN A 34 -5.49 -7.56 -25.13
C ASN A 34 -5.44 -6.72 -23.85
N PRO A 35 -4.61 -5.66 -23.79
CA PRO A 35 -4.45 -4.84 -22.59
C PRO A 35 -5.64 -3.90 -22.38
N ILE A 36 -6.46 -3.72 -23.41
CA ILE A 36 -7.60 -2.81 -23.48
C ILE A 36 -8.82 -3.64 -23.87
N ILE A 37 -9.87 -3.55 -23.07
CA ILE A 37 -11.13 -4.28 -23.27
C ILE A 37 -12.00 -3.58 -24.32
N ASP A 38 -12.14 -2.26 -24.18
CA ASP A 38 -12.88 -1.38 -25.07
C ASP A 38 -12.31 0.04 -25.06
N GLU A 39 -12.92 0.95 -25.83
CA GLU A 39 -12.46 2.34 -25.94
C GLU A 39 -12.49 3.09 -24.60
N ILE A 40 -13.51 2.84 -23.76
CA ILE A 40 -13.68 3.52 -22.47
C ILE A 40 -12.59 3.05 -21.51
N ASP A 41 -12.39 1.74 -21.39
CA ASP A 41 -11.31 1.16 -20.60
C ASP A 41 -9.93 1.66 -21.06
N GLY A 42 -9.70 1.77 -22.37
CA GLY A 42 -8.45 2.31 -22.91
C GLY A 42 -8.21 3.77 -22.51
N ILE A 43 -9.24 4.62 -22.59
CA ILE A 43 -9.19 6.02 -22.17
C ILE A 43 -8.91 6.10 -20.66
N ASP A 44 -9.63 5.34 -19.84
CA ASP A 44 -9.50 5.34 -18.39
C ASP A 44 -8.11 4.87 -17.94
N GLN A 45 -7.58 3.80 -18.54
CA GLN A 45 -6.24 3.31 -18.23
C GLN A 45 -5.16 4.36 -18.55
N VAL A 46 -5.21 4.99 -19.74
CA VAL A 46 -4.24 6.02 -20.13
C VAL A 46 -4.38 7.27 -19.26
N ALA A 47 -5.60 7.70 -18.96
CA ALA A 47 -5.88 8.82 -18.08
C ALA A 47 -5.35 8.57 -16.66
N ASN A 48 -5.53 7.35 -16.13
CA ASN A 48 -5.01 6.95 -14.84
C ASN A 48 -3.48 6.99 -14.81
N ILE A 49 -2.78 6.41 -15.79
CA ILE A 49 -1.30 6.47 -15.86
C ILE A 49 -0.82 7.92 -15.97
N TYR A 50 -1.46 8.73 -16.81
CA TYR A 50 -1.12 10.14 -16.96
C TYR A 50 -1.29 10.91 -15.64
N THR A 51 -2.37 10.64 -14.92
CA THR A 51 -2.65 11.25 -13.61
C THR A 51 -1.66 10.78 -12.56
N MET A 52 -1.41 9.47 -12.47
CA MET A 52 -0.43 8.87 -11.57
C MET A 52 1.01 9.32 -11.84
N ARG A 53 1.35 9.82 -13.03
CA ARG A 53 2.67 10.46 -13.28
C ARG A 53 2.80 11.85 -12.67
N ARG A 54 1.70 12.56 -12.47
CA ARG A 54 1.69 13.90 -11.88
C ARG A 54 1.66 13.85 -10.35
N ILE A 55 1.05 12.80 -9.81
CA ILE A 55 0.86 12.60 -8.38
C ILE A 55 2.18 12.52 -7.56
N PRO A 56 3.28 11.86 -8.00
CA PRO A 56 4.50 11.72 -7.21
C PRO A 56 5.19 13.05 -6.89
N ALA A 57 4.93 14.12 -7.64
CA ALA A 57 5.39 15.45 -7.28
C ALA A 57 4.71 15.97 -6.00
N HIS A 58 3.55 15.42 -5.64
CA HIS A 58 2.67 15.82 -4.55
C HIS A 58 2.48 14.76 -3.45
N LEU A 59 2.79 13.48 -3.72
CA LEU A 59 2.42 12.37 -2.84
C LEU A 59 3.40 12.09 -1.69
N PRO A 60 4.74 12.03 -1.90
CA PRO A 60 5.66 11.93 -0.79
C PRO A 60 5.86 13.33 -0.21
N SER A 61 5.80 13.44 1.12
CA SER A 61 6.48 14.56 1.78
C SER A 61 7.92 14.58 1.23
N ARG A 62 8.50 15.77 1.08
CA ARG A 62 9.85 15.88 0.50
C ARG A 62 10.86 15.00 1.24
N GLU A 63 10.60 14.74 2.51
CA GLU A 63 11.42 13.95 3.43
C GLU A 63 11.28 12.44 3.15
N LEU A 64 10.11 11.95 2.73
CA LEU A 64 9.84 10.52 2.50
C LEU A 64 10.23 10.01 1.10
N ARG A 65 10.56 10.90 0.15
CA ARG A 65 10.91 10.54 -1.25
C ARG A 65 12.02 9.51 -1.36
N HIS A 66 13.02 9.63 -0.48
CA HIS A 66 14.19 8.76 -0.43
C HIS A 66 14.13 7.81 0.76
N GLY A 67 12.97 7.73 1.43
CA GLY A 67 12.75 6.83 2.56
C GLY A 67 12.70 5.37 2.12
N PRO A 68 12.94 4.45 3.07
CA PRO A 68 12.86 3.01 2.83
C PRO A 68 11.43 2.56 2.50
N LEU A 69 11.34 1.34 1.98
CA LEU A 69 10.09 0.62 1.88
C LEU A 69 9.84 -0.20 3.14
N PHE A 70 8.58 -0.32 3.53
CA PHE A 70 8.14 -1.06 4.70
C PHE A 70 7.38 -2.30 4.29
N PHE A 71 7.43 -3.35 5.10
CA PHE A 71 6.67 -4.56 4.88
C PHE A 71 5.19 -4.34 5.22
N HIS A 72 4.31 -4.60 4.27
CA HIS A 72 2.87 -4.40 4.35
C HIS A 72 2.13 -5.69 4.04
N LEU A 73 1.08 -5.96 4.80
CA LEU A 73 0.13 -7.04 4.55
C LEU A 73 -1.10 -6.46 3.84
N THR A 74 -1.01 -6.25 2.52
CA THR A 74 -2.04 -5.51 1.77
C THR A 74 -3.39 -6.22 1.71
N ASP A 75 -3.41 -7.55 1.91
CA ASP A 75 -4.65 -8.34 2.05
C ASP A 75 -4.87 -8.83 3.49
N LEU A 76 -4.46 -8.04 4.49
CA LEU A 76 -4.76 -8.35 5.88
C LEU A 76 -6.27 -8.21 6.11
N ARG A 77 -7.02 -9.30 5.99
CA ARG A 77 -8.47 -9.40 6.26
C ARG A 77 -8.72 -10.16 7.55
N ARG A 78 -9.90 -9.95 8.16
CA ARG A 78 -10.30 -10.64 9.41
C ARG A 78 -10.17 -12.15 9.36
N GLY A 79 -10.53 -12.76 8.23
CA GLY A 79 -10.44 -14.21 8.04
C GLY A 79 -9.00 -14.74 8.04
N ASN A 80 -8.01 -13.86 7.87
CA ASN A 80 -6.60 -14.22 7.83
C ASN A 80 -5.92 -14.06 9.20
N ILE A 81 -6.64 -13.57 10.23
CA ILE A 81 -6.11 -13.33 11.57
C ILE A 81 -6.75 -14.33 12.55
N PHE A 82 -5.91 -15.11 13.22
CA PHE A 82 -6.34 -16.05 14.26
C PHE A 82 -5.88 -15.56 15.62
N VAL A 83 -6.81 -15.56 16.57
CA VAL A 83 -6.58 -15.10 17.95
C VAL A 83 -6.85 -16.20 18.96
N ASP A 84 -6.25 -16.10 20.15
CA ASP A 84 -6.61 -16.95 21.29
C ASP A 84 -7.85 -16.42 22.04
N GLU A 85 -8.24 -17.12 23.12
CA GLU A 85 -9.39 -16.77 23.97
C GLU A 85 -9.29 -15.37 24.59
N ASN A 86 -8.07 -14.82 24.69
CA ASN A 86 -7.79 -13.49 25.24
C ASN A 86 -7.57 -12.44 24.13
N TRP A 87 -7.95 -12.74 22.88
CA TRP A 87 -7.78 -11.88 21.71
C TRP A 87 -6.34 -11.59 21.29
N ASN A 88 -5.35 -12.34 21.77
CA ASN A 88 -3.98 -12.20 21.28
C ASN A 88 -3.85 -12.83 19.89
N ILE A 89 -3.27 -12.11 18.94
CA ILE A 89 -2.97 -12.64 17.61
C ILE A 89 -1.96 -13.78 17.75
N LYS A 90 -2.32 -14.98 17.26
CA LYS A 90 -1.46 -16.17 17.22
C LYS A 90 -0.90 -16.42 15.84
N TYR A 91 -1.72 -16.24 14.82
CA TYR A 91 -1.34 -16.53 13.44
C TYR A 91 -1.92 -15.50 12.48
N ILE A 92 -1.11 -15.14 11.49
CA ILE A 92 -1.56 -14.44 10.29
C ILE A 92 -1.28 -15.37 9.12
N MET A 93 -2.32 -15.71 8.38
CA MET A 93 -2.27 -16.62 7.23
C MET A 93 -2.39 -15.83 5.93
N ASP A 94 -2.24 -16.52 4.80
CA ASP A 94 -2.51 -15.95 3.47
C ASP A 94 -1.65 -14.71 3.16
N LEU A 95 -0.34 -14.91 3.25
CA LEU A 95 0.68 -13.86 3.10
C LEU A 95 1.14 -13.65 1.65
N GLU A 96 0.47 -14.26 0.67
CA GLU A 96 0.88 -14.20 -0.75
C GLU A 96 0.82 -12.77 -1.33
N TRP A 97 0.06 -11.88 -0.66
CA TRP A 97 -0.05 -10.46 -0.98
C TRP A 97 0.84 -9.56 -0.12
N ALA A 98 1.76 -10.11 0.66
CA ALA A 98 2.67 -9.31 1.46
C ALA A 98 3.71 -8.59 0.57
N ARG A 99 3.91 -7.28 0.78
CA ARG A 99 4.76 -6.44 -0.10
C ARG A 99 5.58 -5.41 0.65
N SER A 100 6.73 -5.05 0.10
CA SER A 100 7.47 -3.86 0.52
C SER A 100 6.92 -2.63 -0.23
N LEU A 101 6.32 -1.68 0.48
CA LEU A 101 5.69 -0.49 -0.09
C LEU A 101 6.18 0.80 0.60
N PRO A 102 6.05 1.97 -0.05
CA PRO A 102 6.25 3.27 0.61
C PRO A 102 5.36 3.42 1.84
N VAL A 103 5.83 4.15 2.85
CA VAL A 103 5.08 4.38 4.11
C VAL A 103 3.75 5.08 3.86
N GLU A 104 3.66 5.90 2.81
CA GLU A 104 2.44 6.60 2.42
C GLU A 104 1.34 5.65 1.93
N MET A 105 1.69 4.39 1.62
CA MET A 105 0.72 3.33 1.30
C MET A 105 0.24 2.56 2.53
N LEU A 106 0.78 2.84 3.72
CA LEU A 106 0.27 2.28 4.97
C LEU A 106 -1.07 2.94 5.30
N ALA A 107 -2.10 2.12 5.49
CA ALA A 107 -3.43 2.59 5.85
C ALA A 107 -4.05 1.66 6.91
N PRO A 108 -4.95 2.20 7.75
CA PRO A 108 -5.75 1.36 8.66
C PRO A 108 -6.51 0.27 7.89
N PRO A 109 -6.76 -0.90 8.51
CA PRO A 109 -7.51 -1.97 7.86
C PRO A 109 -8.90 -1.51 7.44
N ILE A 110 -9.24 -1.72 6.17
CA ILE A 110 -10.51 -1.24 5.60
C ILE A 110 -11.76 -1.82 6.26
N TRP A 111 -11.61 -2.99 6.88
CA TRP A 111 -12.65 -3.70 7.60
C TRP A 111 -12.77 -3.30 9.07
N ILE A 112 -12.09 -2.24 9.54
CA ILE A 112 -12.06 -1.84 10.95
C ILE A 112 -13.46 -1.62 11.55
N THR A 113 -14.44 -1.21 10.74
CA THR A 113 -15.85 -1.06 11.16
C THR A 113 -16.73 -2.27 10.85
N ASN A 114 -16.17 -3.39 10.38
CA ASN A 114 -16.90 -4.56 9.87
C ASN A 114 -17.85 -4.20 8.71
N ARG A 115 -17.42 -3.33 7.80
CA ARG A 115 -18.18 -2.89 6.64
C ARG A 115 -17.35 -3.02 5.36
N GLY A 116 -18.03 -3.27 4.24
CA GLY A 116 -17.45 -3.18 2.91
C GLY A 116 -17.36 -1.71 2.46
N LEU A 117 -16.47 -1.42 1.52
CA LEU A 117 -16.29 -0.09 0.95
C LEU A 117 -17.58 0.49 0.33
N ASP A 118 -18.34 -0.38 -0.31
CA ASP A 118 -19.64 -0.11 -0.92
C ASP A 118 -20.71 0.32 0.10
N ASP A 119 -20.52 0.00 1.38
CA ASP A 119 -21.43 0.36 2.48
C ASP A 119 -20.97 1.63 3.25
N LEU A 120 -19.86 2.27 2.87
CA LEU A 120 -19.31 3.45 3.57
C LEU A 120 -19.93 4.77 3.08
N ILE A 121 -21.18 5.00 3.45
CA ILE A 121 -21.90 6.26 3.18
C ILE A 121 -22.39 6.92 4.48
N ASP A 122 -22.52 8.25 4.46
CA ASP A 122 -23.09 9.06 5.53
C ASP A 122 -22.50 8.74 6.93
N GLU A 123 -23.36 8.40 7.90
CA GLU A 123 -22.95 8.05 9.27
C GLU A 123 -21.95 6.90 9.34
N LYS A 124 -21.99 5.96 8.39
CA LYS A 124 -21.07 4.82 8.35
C LYS A 124 -19.67 5.27 7.96
N LEU A 125 -19.57 6.23 7.04
CA LEU A 125 -18.31 6.85 6.66
C LEU A 125 -17.71 7.63 7.84
N PHE A 126 -18.51 8.45 8.53
CA PHE A 126 -18.06 9.16 9.73
C PHE A 126 -17.55 8.21 10.82
N LYS A 127 -18.25 7.09 11.02
CA LYS A 127 -17.80 6.04 11.96
C LYS A 127 -16.46 5.45 11.52
N TYR A 128 -16.31 5.11 10.24
CA TYR A 128 -15.06 4.57 9.69
C TYR A 128 -13.89 5.53 9.90
N GLU A 129 -14.03 6.80 9.52
CA GLU A 129 -13.00 7.81 9.71
C GLU A 129 -12.59 7.96 11.19
N ARG A 130 -13.56 7.88 12.11
CA ARG A 130 -13.28 7.91 13.54
C ARG A 130 -12.46 6.70 13.98
N GLU A 131 -12.85 5.49 13.59
CA GLU A 131 -12.11 4.28 13.95
C GLU A 131 -10.70 4.28 13.34
N CYS A 132 -10.52 4.78 12.12
CA CYS A 132 -9.20 4.98 11.52
C CYS A 132 -8.32 5.90 12.37
N LYS A 133 -8.87 7.01 12.89
CA LYS A 133 -8.12 7.92 13.77
C LYS A 133 -7.74 7.26 15.09
N VAL A 134 -8.64 6.47 15.69
CA VAL A 134 -8.36 5.70 16.91
C VAL A 134 -7.26 4.68 16.65
N PHE A 135 -7.33 3.95 15.54
CA PHE A 135 -6.29 3.01 15.14
C PHE A 135 -4.93 3.68 14.98
N MET A 136 -4.85 4.79 14.24
CA MET A 136 -3.59 5.51 14.05
C MET A 136 -3.04 6.02 15.37
N HIS A 137 -3.89 6.53 16.27
CA HIS A 137 -3.45 6.96 17.58
C HIS A 137 -2.86 5.81 18.41
N ILE A 138 -3.51 4.64 18.42
CA ILE A 138 -2.99 3.46 19.11
C ILE A 138 -1.67 3.01 18.47
N LEU A 139 -1.60 2.97 17.14
CA LEU A 139 -0.40 2.59 16.41
C LEU A 139 0.79 3.49 16.78
N GLU A 140 0.60 4.80 16.80
CA GLU A 140 1.62 5.77 17.20
C GLU A 140 2.12 5.57 18.65
N GLU A 141 1.22 5.22 19.57
CA GLU A 141 1.60 4.92 20.96
C GLU A 141 2.36 3.59 21.08
N GLU A 142 1.90 2.56 20.36
CA GLU A 142 2.57 1.26 20.29
C GLU A 142 3.98 1.42 19.72
N GLU A 143 4.16 2.16 18.61
CA GLU A 143 5.46 2.43 18.00
C GLU A 143 6.47 3.07 18.97
N LYS A 144 6.02 3.95 19.86
CA LYS A 144 6.87 4.55 20.90
C LYS A 144 7.35 3.55 21.95
N SER A 145 6.60 2.46 22.15
CA SER A 145 6.93 1.41 23.11
C SER A 145 7.97 0.42 22.57
N PHE A 146 8.16 0.37 21.24
CA PHE A 146 9.19 -0.47 20.63
C PHE A 146 10.56 0.23 20.61
N PRO A 147 11.66 -0.51 20.84
CA PRO A 147 13.00 0.02 20.63
C PRO A 147 13.12 0.44 19.16
N ARG A 148 13.68 1.63 18.90
CA ARG A 148 13.97 2.05 17.53
C ARG A 148 14.87 0.99 16.88
N LEU A 149 14.36 0.36 15.83
CA LEU A 149 15.10 -0.68 15.09
C LEU A 149 16.25 -0.09 14.26
N PHE A 150 16.31 1.25 14.13
CA PHE A 150 17.33 1.97 13.38
C PHE A 150 17.81 3.20 14.16
N ASP A 151 19.11 3.50 14.07
CA ASP A 151 19.77 4.63 14.71
C ASP A 151 19.23 5.97 14.18
N ASP A 152 19.30 7.03 15.00
CA ASP A 152 18.72 8.38 14.76
C ASP A 152 19.22 9.11 13.49
N ASN A 153 20.07 8.47 12.68
CA ASN A 153 20.49 8.96 11.37
C ASN A 153 19.42 8.80 10.28
N PHE A 154 18.34 8.06 10.53
CA PHE A 154 17.14 8.02 9.69
C PHE A 154 16.02 8.80 10.36
N LYS A 155 16.02 10.12 10.21
CA LYS A 155 14.86 10.95 10.52
C LYS A 155 13.95 10.97 9.28
N TYR A 156 12.73 10.46 9.43
CA TYR A 156 11.63 10.74 8.51
C TYR A 156 11.22 12.19 8.60
#